data_AF-A0A8T6ZWZ8-F1
#
_entry.id   AF-A0A8T6ZWZ8-F1
#
_cell.length_a   1.000
_cell.length_b   1.000
_cell.length_c   1.000
_cell.angle_alpha   90.00
_cell.angle_beta   90.00
_cell.angle_gamma   90.00
#
_symmetry.space_group_name_H-M   'P 1'
#
loop_
_entity.id
_entity.type
_entity.pdbx_description
1 polymer ?
#
loop_
_entity_poly.entity_id
_entity_poly.type
_entity_poly.pdbx_seq_one_letter_code
_entity_poly.pdbx_strand_id
1 'polypeptide(L)'
;MGCRHLANEQELPDTKNDGTTITKFEYQRCKSNSLVTLYRINDGGHTWLGAKSAILKRIVGKTSKDIIACDEMWEFFSSLK
;
A
#
# COMPACT_ATOMS: atom_id res chain seq x y z
N MET A 1 -2.14 17.80 13.15
CA MET A 1 -3.10 18.08 12.05
C MET A 1 -2.94 16.96 11.03
N GLY A 2 -4.01 16.38 10.53
CA GLY A 2 -3.98 15.29 9.56
C GLY A 2 -5.28 14.51 9.59
N CYS A 3 -5.40 13.58 10.52
CA CYS A 3 -6.65 12.86 10.81
C CYS A 3 -6.92 12.82 12.32
N ARG A 4 -8.20 12.88 12.72
CA ARG A 4 -8.61 12.95 14.14
C ARG A 4 -8.72 11.57 14.81
N HIS A 5 -8.56 10.48 14.06
CA HIS A 5 -8.66 9.12 14.56
C HIS A 5 -7.38 8.34 14.28
N LEU A 6 -7.09 7.34 15.14
CA LEU A 6 -6.10 6.32 14.84
C LEU A 6 -6.52 5.60 13.56
N ALA A 7 -5.55 5.18 12.76
CA ALA A 7 -5.84 4.37 11.58
C ALA A 7 -6.47 3.05 12.00
N ASN A 8 -7.39 2.52 11.18
CA ASN A 8 -7.64 1.09 11.19
C ASN A 8 -6.42 0.42 10.54
N GLU A 9 -5.68 -0.37 11.32
CA GLU A 9 -4.50 -1.11 10.87
C GLU A 9 -4.89 -2.56 10.60
N GLN A 10 -4.54 -3.05 9.41
CA GLN A 10 -4.81 -4.41 8.97
C GLN A 10 -3.59 -4.99 8.26
N GLU A 11 -3.15 -6.18 8.67
CA GLU A 11 -2.21 -6.98 7.88
C GLU A 11 -2.96 -7.63 6.70
N LEU A 12 -2.45 -7.44 5.49
CA LEU A 12 -3.00 -8.08 4.31
C LEU A 12 -2.43 -9.50 4.15
N PRO A 13 -3.16 -10.40 3.48
CA PRO A 13 -2.64 -11.73 3.19
C PRO A 13 -1.33 -11.68 2.42
N ASP A 14 -0.31 -12.36 2.93
CA ASP A 14 0.92 -12.68 2.20
C ASP A 14 0.63 -13.85 1.25
N THR A 15 0.43 -13.54 -0.04
CA THR A 15 0.05 -14.51 -1.07
C THR A 15 1.23 -14.90 -1.94
N LYS A 16 2.34 -14.15 -1.87
CA LYS A 16 3.53 -14.33 -2.70
C LYS A 16 4.74 -14.48 -1.80
N ASN A 17 5.43 -15.61 -1.93
CA ASN A 17 6.71 -15.84 -1.27
C ASN A 17 7.85 -15.03 -1.93
N ASP A 18 7.78 -13.70 -1.85
CA ASP A 18 8.80 -12.76 -2.27
C ASP A 18 9.54 -12.12 -1.07
N GLY A 19 9.16 -12.53 0.15
CA GLY A 19 9.77 -12.12 1.40
C GLY A 19 9.47 -10.68 1.77
N THR A 20 8.27 -10.20 1.43
CA THR A 20 7.67 -8.94 1.86
C THR A 20 6.28 -9.22 2.43
N THR A 21 5.75 -8.31 3.26
CA THR A 21 4.34 -8.33 3.68
C THR A 21 3.77 -6.92 3.59
N ILE A 22 2.45 -6.77 3.70
CA ILE A 22 1.80 -5.46 3.59
C ILE A 22 0.90 -5.19 4.79
N THR A 23 1.07 -4.02 5.39
CA THR A 23 0.16 -3.47 6.38
C THR A 23 -0.63 -2.30 5.77
N LYS A 24 -1.96 -2.39 5.78
CA LYS A 24 -2.88 -1.35 5.33
C LYS A 24 -3.33 -0.50 6.53
N PHE A 25 -3.35 0.80 6.33
CA PHE A 25 -3.82 1.80 7.30
C PHE A 25 -4.91 2.64 6.66
N GLU A 26 -6.09 2.66 7.27
CA GLU A 26 -7.21 3.47 6.81
C GLU A 26 -7.48 4.60 7.80
N TYR A 27 -7.32 5.83 7.32
CA TYR A 27 -7.59 7.04 8.07
C TYR A 27 -8.88 7.69 7.58
N GLN A 28 -9.79 7.92 8.53
CA GLN A 28 -11.06 8.58 8.30
C GLN A 28 -11.14 9.90 9.08
N ARG A 29 -12.13 10.73 8.72
CA ARG A 29 -12.40 12.03 9.37
C ARG A 29 -11.13 12.90 9.40
N CYS A 30 -10.41 12.92 8.28
CA CYS A 30 -9.26 13.78 8.10
C CYS A 30 -9.67 15.23 7.89
N LYS A 31 -8.70 16.15 7.90
CA LYS A 31 -8.96 17.57 7.59
C LYS A 31 -9.72 17.65 6.25
N SER A 32 -10.71 18.54 6.17
CA SER A 32 -11.56 18.69 4.98
C SER A 32 -12.36 17.45 4.60
N ASN A 33 -12.71 16.58 5.57
CA ASN A 33 -13.41 15.30 5.34
C ASN A 33 -12.70 14.37 4.35
N SER A 34 -11.38 14.50 4.20
CA SER A 34 -10.61 13.62 3.34
C SER A 34 -10.55 12.19 3.89
N LEU A 35 -10.39 11.24 2.98
CA LEU A 35 -10.10 9.84 3.25
C LEU A 35 -8.66 9.56 2.81
N VAL A 36 -7.91 8.79 3.61
CA VAL A 36 -6.53 8.42 3.30
C VAL A 36 -6.36 6.93 3.58
N THR A 37 -5.90 6.20 2.57
CA THR A 37 -5.48 4.81 2.73
C THR A 37 -3.98 4.73 2.45
N LEU A 38 -3.22 4.17 3.39
CA LEU A 38 -1.78 3.97 3.29
C LEU A 38 -1.47 2.48 3.29
N TYR A 39 -0.64 2.04 2.36
CA TYR A 39 -0.08 0.69 2.34
C TYR A 39 1.41 0.79 2.71
N ARG A 40 1.81 0.16 3.81
CA ARG A 40 3.21 -0.03 4.21
C ARG A 40 3.67 -1.40 3.73
N ILE A 41 4.73 -1.42 2.94
CA ILE A 41 5.34 -2.64 2.46
C ILE A 41 6.49 -2.96 3.41
N ASN A 42 6.33 -4.00 4.21
CA ASN A 42 7.33 -4.46 5.16
C ASN A 42 8.40 -5.25 4.40
N ASP A 43 9.67 -4.98 4.70
CA ASP A 43 10.84 -5.54 4.00
C ASP A 43 10.87 -5.27 2.48
N GLY A 44 10.06 -4.32 2.01
CA GLY A 44 9.98 -3.87 0.62
C GLY A 44 11.09 -2.88 0.25
N GLY A 45 11.41 -2.85 -1.04
CA GLY A 45 12.27 -1.86 -1.66
C GLY A 45 11.51 -0.65 -2.23
N HIS A 46 12.25 0.33 -2.74
CA HIS A 46 11.73 1.48 -3.46
C HIS A 46 11.32 1.10 -4.90
N THR A 47 10.23 0.34 -5.01
CA THR A 47 9.74 -0.21 -6.28
C THR A 47 8.22 -0.05 -6.41
N TRP A 48 7.73 -0.13 -7.66
CA TRP A 48 6.30 -0.10 -7.94
C TRP A 48 5.69 -1.49 -7.75
N LEU A 49 4.69 -1.60 -6.87
CA LEU A 49 4.03 -2.87 -6.59
C LEU A 49 3.27 -3.38 -7.80
N GLY A 50 3.34 -4.69 -8.04
CA GLY A 50 2.74 -5.34 -9.20
C GLY A 50 3.47 -5.09 -10.53
N ALA A 51 4.48 -4.22 -10.58
CA ALA A 51 5.29 -4.07 -11.80
C ALA A 51 6.21 -5.28 -12.01
N LYS A 52 6.41 -5.66 -13.28
CA LYS A 52 7.56 -6.49 -13.66
C LYS A 52 8.82 -5.66 -13.44
N SER A 53 9.42 -5.77 -12.26
CA SER A 53 10.62 -5.02 -11.91
C SER A 53 11.76 -5.39 -12.87
N ALA A 54 12.04 -4.50 -13.83
CA ALA A 54 13.16 -4.59 -14.77
C ALA A 54 14.43 -3.92 -14.24
N ILE A 55 14.40 -3.41 -13.00
CA ILE A 55 15.48 -2.67 -12.36
C ILE A 55 16.30 -3.63 -11.49
N LEU A 56 17.61 -3.41 -11.39
CA LEU A 56 18.49 -4.20 -10.52
C LEU A 56 17.98 -4.19 -9.08
N LYS A 57 17.48 -5.34 -8.59
CA LYS A 57 17.04 -5.55 -7.20
C LYS A 57 18.07 -5.10 -6.16
N ARG A 58 19.37 -5.12 -6.49
CA ARG A 58 20.45 -4.65 -5.61
C ARG A 58 20.41 -3.14 -5.31
N ILE A 59 19.77 -2.34 -6.16
CA ILE A 59 19.70 -0.88 -6.02
C ILE A 59 18.36 -0.46 -5.39
N VAL A 60 17.27 -1.05 -5.85
CA VAL A 60 15.91 -0.64 -5.46
C VAL A 60 15.27 -1.54 -4.40
N GLY A 61 15.88 -2.68 -4.06
CA GLY A 61 15.34 -3.62 -3.07
C GLY A 61 14.31 -4.61 -3.65
N LYS A 62 13.56 -5.26 -2.76
CA LYS A 62 12.52 -6.25 -3.13
C LYS A 62 11.28 -5.55 -3.68
N THR A 63 10.59 -6.21 -4.60
CA THR A 63 9.28 -5.77 -5.09
C THR A 63 8.22 -6.73 -4.59
N SER A 64 7.29 -6.22 -3.78
CA SER A 64 6.13 -6.99 -3.35
C SER A 64 5.19 -7.23 -4.54
N LYS A 65 4.62 -8.44 -4.59
CA LYS A 65 3.68 -8.90 -5.61
C LYS A 65 2.31 -9.26 -5.02
N ASP A 66 2.08 -8.97 -3.74
CA ASP A 66 0.82 -9.29 -3.06
C ASP A 66 -0.34 -8.44 -3.56
N ILE A 67 -0.06 -7.21 -4.01
CA ILE A 67 -1.05 -6.29 -4.59
C ILE A 67 -0.51 -5.63 -5.86
N ILE A 68 -1.43 -5.10 -6.67
CA ILE A 68 -1.13 -4.22 -7.81
C ILE A 68 -1.53 -2.80 -7.41
N ALA A 69 -0.55 -1.90 -7.24
CA ALA A 69 -0.82 -0.54 -6.73
C ALA A 69 -1.84 0.25 -7.58
N CYS A 70 -1.84 0.03 -8.89
CA CYS A 70 -2.80 0.67 -9.79
C CYS A 70 -4.24 0.24 -9.51
N ASP A 71 -4.45 -1.05 -9.22
CA ASP A 71 -5.78 -1.60 -8.95
C ASP A 71 -6.30 -1.08 -7.60
N GLU A 72 -5.44 -1.04 -6.57
CA GLU A 72 -5.81 -0.48 -5.26
C GLU A 72 -6.15 1.02 -5.33
N MET A 73 -5.39 1.79 -6.10
CA MET A 73 -5.71 3.21 -6.33
C MET A 73 -7.05 3.35 -7.07
N TRP A 74 -7.27 2.53 -8.10
CA TRP A 74 -8.53 2.56 -8.84
C TRP A 74 -9.72 2.18 -7.96
N GLU A 75 -9.60 1.14 -7.15
CA GLU A 75 -10.64 0.72 -6.21
C GLU A 75 -10.93 1.81 -5.18
N PHE A 76 -9.89 2.44 -4.62
CA PHE A 76 -10.04 3.58 -3.71
C PHE A 76 -10.88 4.69 -4.35
N PHE A 77 -10.50 5.20 -5.52
CA PHE A 77 -11.23 6.29 -6.16
C PHE A 77 -12.61 5.88 -6.68
N SER A 78 -12.79 4.64 -7.12
CA SER A 78 -14.09 4.12 -7.57
C SER A 78 -15.08 3.94 -6.41
N SER A 79 -14.58 3.74 -5.19
CA SER A 79 -15.42 3.62 -3.99
C SER A 79 -15.96 4.97 -3.50
N LEU A 80 -15.35 6.08 -3.92
CA LEU A 80 -15.80 7.43 -3.60
C LEU A 80 -17.06 7.75 -4.43
N LYS A 81 -18.20 7.87 -3.76
CA LYS A 81 -19.45 8.35 -4.35
C LYS A 81 -19.58 9.85 -4.23
#